data_AF-A0A2U8X2Z7-F1
#
_entry.id   AF-A0A2U8X2Z7-F1
#
_cell.length_a   1.000
_cell.length_b   1.000
_cell.length_c   1.000
_cell.angle_alpha   90.00
_cell.angle_beta   90.00
_cell.angle_gamma   90.00
#
_symmetry.space_group_name_H-M   'P 1'
#
loop_
_entity.id
_entity.type
_entity.pdbx_description
1 polymer ?
#
loop_
_entity_poly.entity_id
_entity_poly.type
_entity_poly.pdbx_seq_one_letter_code
_entity_poly.pdbx_strand_id
1 'polypeptide(L)' 'MRHALVILALLAPVAAIAQSAPDPDPAEGRRTCEAKADRSGITGDNRATYLRECEAGERLKQGTAPR' A
#
# COMPACT_ATOMS: atom_id res chain seq x y z
N MET A 1 -16.60 -49.73 25.12
CA MET A 1 -17.27 -48.48 25.56
C MET A 1 -16.27 -47.33 25.42
N ARG A 2 -15.85 -47.03 24.18
CA ARG A 2 -14.73 -46.13 23.83
C ARG A 2 -15.22 -45.06 22.87
N HIS A 3 -16.27 -44.32 23.20
CA HIS A 3 -16.61 -43.12 22.45
C HIS A 3 -16.83 -42.00 23.45
N ALA A 4 -15.68 -41.58 23.99
CA ALA A 4 -15.51 -40.31 24.64
C ALA A 4 -16.10 -39.23 23.72
N LEU A 5 -17.11 -38.55 24.26
CA LEU A 5 -17.16 -37.12 24.37
C LEU A 5 -16.66 -36.31 23.17
N VAL A 6 -17.61 -35.53 22.63
CA VAL A 6 -17.40 -34.16 22.14
C VAL A 6 -16.83 -34.07 20.72
N ILE A 7 -17.68 -34.27 19.71
CA ILE A 7 -17.49 -33.64 18.40
C ILE A 7 -18.85 -33.31 17.81
N LEU A 8 -19.37 -32.10 18.08
CA LEU A 8 -20.38 -31.43 17.24
C LEU A 8 -20.53 -29.96 17.68
N ALA A 9 -19.40 -29.25 17.70
CA ALA A 9 -19.35 -27.79 17.76
C ALA A 9 -18.59 -27.30 16.52
N LEU A 10 -19.26 -27.32 15.36
CA LEU A 10 -18.66 -26.91 14.08
C LEU A 10 -19.63 -26.02 13.30
N LEU A 11 -20.02 -24.89 13.88
CA LEU A 11 -20.62 -23.76 13.16
C LEU A 11 -20.23 -22.44 13.84
N ALA A 12 -18.93 -22.16 13.93
CA ALA A 12 -18.47 -20.79 14.18
C ALA A 12 -18.35 -20.08 12.82
N PRO A 13 -19.08 -18.98 12.58
CA PRO A 13 -18.87 -18.19 11.37
C PRO A 13 -17.48 -17.58 11.47
N VAL A 14 -16.60 -17.97 10.54
CA VAL A 14 -15.31 -17.31 10.33
C VAL A 14 -15.63 -15.90 9.85
N ALA A 15 -15.67 -14.94 10.78
CA ALA A 15 -15.69 -13.54 10.43
C ALA A 15 -14.35 -13.24 9.74
N ALA A 16 -14.38 -13.13 8.41
CA ALA A 16 -13.24 -12.66 7.64
C ALA A 16 -12.92 -11.23 8.10
N ILE A 17 -11.94 -11.09 8.99
CA ILE A 17 -11.31 -9.82 9.29
C ILE A 17 -10.60 -9.35 8.01
N ALA A 18 -11.24 -8.45 7.29
CA ALA A 18 -10.59 -7.66 6.25
C ALA A 18 -9.48 -6.84 6.94
N GLN A 19 -8.24 -7.29 6.79
CA GLN A 19 -7.07 -6.55 7.25
C GLN A 19 -6.99 -5.30 6.39
N SER A 20 -7.35 -4.15 6.97
CA SER A 20 -7.12 -2.85 6.36
C SER A 20 -5.62 -2.74 6.13
N ALA A 21 -5.18 -2.75 4.87
CA ALA A 21 -3.80 -2.38 4.56
C ALA A 21 -3.58 -0.95 5.10
N PRO A 22 -2.40 -0.65 5.68
CA PRO A 22 -2.08 0.70 6.09
C PRO A 22 -2.31 1.66 4.92
N ASP A 23 -2.98 2.79 5.17
CA ASP A 23 -3.10 3.84 4.18
C ASP A 23 -1.69 4.26 3.73
N PRO A 24 -1.44 4.37 2.43
CA PRO A 24 -0.12 4.69 1.94
C PRO A 24 0.23 6.14 2.30
N ASP A 25 1.38 6.34 2.95
CA ASP A 25 1.87 7.65 3.35
C ASP A 25 2.25 8.49 2.10
N PRO A 26 1.57 9.63 1.85
CA PRO A 26 1.92 10.51 0.74
C PRO A 26 3.38 11.00 0.80
N ALA A 27 3.97 11.11 1.99
CA ALA A 27 5.37 11.48 2.15
C ALA A 27 6.35 10.39 1.69
N GLU A 28 5.93 9.12 1.65
CA GLU A 28 6.76 8.02 1.15
C GLU A 28 6.90 8.04 -0.37
N GLY A 29 5.82 8.37 -1.09
CA GLY A 29 5.86 8.57 -2.54
C GLY A 29 6.83 9.69 -2.94
N ARG A 30 6.75 10.84 -2.25
CA ARG A 30 7.65 11.98 -2.48
C ARG A 30 9.12 11.65 -2.21
N ARG A 31 9.44 11.00 -1.08
CA ARG A 31 10.81 10.57 -0.76
C ARG A 31 11.39 9.63 -1.82
N THR A 32 10.57 8.71 -2.32
CA THR A 32 10.94 7.80 -3.41
C THR A 32 11.29 8.56 -4.70
N CYS A 33 10.48 9.57 -5.03
CA CYS A 33 10.68 10.41 -6.21
C CYS A 33 11.91 11.32 -6.08
N GLU A 34 12.13 11.94 -4.93
CA GLU A 34 13.34 12.73 -4.65
C GLU A 34 14.60 11.87 -4.84
N ALA A 35 14.64 10.67 -4.24
CA ALA A 35 15.78 9.78 -4.36
C ALA A 35 16.02 9.30 -5.81
N LYS A 36 14.95 9.12 -6.61
CA LYS A 36 15.11 8.80 -8.04
C LYS A 36 15.63 9.99 -8.84
N ALA A 37 15.10 11.20 -8.59
CA ALA A 37 15.58 12.41 -9.24
C ALA A 37 17.08 12.60 -9.00
N ASP A 38 17.52 12.46 -7.75
CA ASP A 38 18.91 12.64 -7.35
C ASP A 38 19.82 11.58 -8.01
N ARG A 39 19.42 10.30 -8.00
CA ARG A 39 20.17 9.23 -8.70
C ARG A 39 20.24 9.42 -10.21
N SER A 40 19.21 10.02 -10.80
CA SER A 40 19.15 10.31 -12.24
C SER A 40 19.77 11.66 -12.62
N GLY A 41 20.29 12.42 -11.66
CA GLY A 41 20.86 13.75 -11.91
C GLY A 41 19.84 14.79 -12.39
N ILE A 42 18.55 14.58 -12.11
CA ILE A 42 17.48 15.49 -12.51
C ILE A 42 17.49 16.68 -11.56
N THR A 43 17.93 17.82 -12.08
CA THR A 43 18.09 19.08 -11.33
C THR A 43 17.40 20.25 -12.05
N GLY A 44 17.38 21.42 -11.40
CA GLY A 44 16.78 22.64 -11.97
C GLY A 44 15.29 22.49 -12.26
N ASP A 45 14.84 23.16 -13.32
CA ASP A 45 13.42 23.23 -13.70
C ASP A 45 12.82 21.86 -14.04
N ASN A 46 13.64 20.94 -14.55
CA ASN A 46 13.23 19.58 -14.87
C ASN A 46 12.85 18.78 -13.63
N ARG A 47 13.40 19.14 -12.45
CA ARG A 47 13.13 18.43 -11.18
C ARG A 47 11.68 18.61 -10.74
N ALA A 48 11.13 19.81 -10.84
CA ALA A 48 9.75 20.05 -10.43
C ALA A 48 8.75 19.25 -11.28
N THR A 49 8.95 19.23 -12.60
CA THR A 49 8.10 18.43 -13.50
C THR A 49 8.28 16.94 -13.22
N TYR A 50 9.51 16.46 -13.07
CA TYR A 50 9.78 15.07 -12.74
C TYR A 50 9.08 14.62 -11.45
N LEU A 51 9.18 15.43 -10.38
CA LEU A 51 8.56 15.10 -9.09
C LEU A 51 7.04 14.99 -9.21
N ARG A 52 6.38 15.93 -9.92
CA ARG A 52 4.92 15.87 -10.14
C ARG A 52 4.48 14.59 -10.83
N GLU A 53 5.15 14.24 -11.93
CA GLU A 53 4.80 13.03 -12.70
C GLU A 53 5.12 11.75 -11.91
N CYS A 54 6.27 11.73 -11.22
CA CYS A 54 6.65 10.60 -10.39
C CYS A 54 5.66 10.37 -9.24
N GLU A 55 5.29 11.43 -8.50
CA GLU A 55 4.34 11.33 -7.39
C GLU A 55 2.94 10.92 -7.87
N ALA A 56 2.50 11.39 -9.04
CA ALA A 56 1.27 10.91 -9.66
C ALA A 56 1.34 9.40 -9.95
N GLY A 57 2.47 8.92 -10.48
CA GLY A 57 2.70 7.49 -10.71
C GLY A 57 2.71 6.67 -9.42
N GLU A 58 3.33 7.16 -8.35
CA GLU A 58 3.35 6.46 -7.06
C GLU A 58 1.94 6.39 -6.43
N ARG A 59 1.12 7.45 -6.53
CA ARG A 59 -0.29 7.42 -6.09
C ARG A 59 -1.13 6.41 -6.86
N LEU A 60 -0.89 6.24 -8.15
CA LEU A 60 -1.57 5.20 -8.96
C LEU A 60 -1.21 3.79 -8.48
N LYS A 61 0.08 3.53 -8.18
CA LYS A 61 0.51 2.23 -7.62
C LYS A 61 -0.08 1.96 -6.24
N GLN A 62 -0.21 3.01 -5.44
CA GLN A 62 -0.75 2.98 -4.09
C GLN A 62 -2.29 2.94 -4.06
N GLY A 63 -2.96 3.10 -5.21
CA GLY A 63 -4.42 3.13 -5.28
C GLY A 63 -5.07 4.37 -4.66
N THR A 64 -4.30 5.42 -4.36
CA THR A 64 -4.77 6.68 -3.77
C THR A 64 -4.88 7.83 -4.77
N ALA A 65 -4.72 7.54 -6.05
CA ALA A 65 -5.00 8.52 -7.09
C ALA A 65 -6.50 8.93 -7.04
N PRO A 66 -6.80 10.24 -7.06
CA PRO A 66 -8.17 10.70 -7.20
C PRO A 66 -8.77 10.14 -8.50
N ARG A 67 -10.00 9.61 -8.40
CA ARG A 67 -10.76 9.07 -9.53
C ARG A 67 -11.35 10.19 -10.38
#